data_AF-A0A923CEU2-F1
#
_entry.id   AF-A0A923CEU2-F1
#
_cell.length_a   1.000
_cell.length_b   1.000
_cell.length_c   1.000
_cell.angle_alpha   90.00
_cell.angle_beta   90.00
_cell.angle_gamma   90.00
#
_symmetry.space_group_name_H-M   'P 1'
#
loop_
_entity.id
_entity.type
_entity.pdbx_description
1 polymer ?
#
loop_
_entity_poly.entity_id
_entity_poly.type
_entity_poly.pdbx_seq_one_letter_code
_entity_poly.pdbx_strand_id
1 'polypeptide(L)'
;MYVELPDFCPHCGKSVEPILVSQNIVKGNESQCAELCWKCPNGICSRLFLSSSELSVQNGNAYYLLSQYQLIPTYCPPIDFADEVDRVSPQFSEIYRQANRAENAGLNEIAGVGYRRALEFLLKDYCVYIRPEKEDDIKKEFLSQVVQKFVDREEIKQIATVALWLGNDESHYVKKT
;
A
#
# COMPACT_ATOMS: atom_id res chain seq x y z
N MET A 1 21.24 -28.21 2.99
CA MET A 1 20.61 -26.95 3.40
C MET A 1 20.12 -26.29 2.13
N TYR A 2 18.82 -26.36 1.84
CA TYR A 2 18.23 -25.72 0.66
C TYR A 2 17.66 -24.38 1.11
N VAL A 3 18.00 -23.30 0.41
CA VAL A 3 17.44 -21.96 0.63
C VAL A 3 16.75 -21.62 -0.69
N GLU A 4 15.43 -21.50 -0.67
CA GLU A 4 14.71 -20.92 -1.82
C GLU A 4 14.97 -19.42 -1.83
N LEU A 5 15.38 -18.92 -2.98
CA LEU A 5 15.77 -17.53 -3.18
C LEU A 5 14.49 -16.69 -3.35
N PRO A 6 14.46 -15.45 -2.83
CA PRO A 6 13.41 -14.52 -3.22
C PRO A 6 13.42 -14.30 -4.74
N ASP A 7 12.32 -14.63 -5.41
CA ASP A 7 12.23 -14.57 -6.88
C ASP A 7 12.12 -13.13 -7.43
N PHE A 8 11.96 -12.13 -6.54
CA PHE A 8 11.85 -10.72 -6.90
C PHE A 8 12.54 -9.80 -5.89
N CYS A 9 12.91 -8.61 -6.35
CA CYS A 9 13.50 -7.58 -5.50
C CYS A 9 12.41 -6.67 -4.94
N PRO A 10 12.32 -6.50 -3.60
CA PRO A 10 11.27 -5.68 -3.01
C PRO A 10 11.46 -4.17 -3.20
N HIS A 11 12.61 -3.72 -3.72
CA HIS A 11 12.83 -2.31 -4.02
C HIS A 11 12.38 -1.92 -5.43
N CYS A 12 12.55 -2.80 -6.41
CA CYS A 12 12.30 -2.47 -7.82
C CYS A 12 11.21 -3.34 -8.46
N GLY A 13 10.68 -4.33 -7.76
CA GLY A 13 9.60 -5.20 -8.23
C GLY A 13 9.99 -6.17 -9.35
N LYS A 14 11.25 -6.16 -9.79
CA LYS A 14 11.71 -7.04 -10.87
C LYS A 14 11.99 -8.43 -10.35
N SER A 15 11.71 -9.43 -11.18
CA SER A 15 12.19 -10.79 -10.92
C SER A 15 13.72 -10.81 -11.00
N VAL A 16 14.35 -11.43 -10.00
CA VAL A 16 15.80 -11.48 -9.86
C VAL A 16 16.22 -12.80 -9.21
N GLU A 17 17.46 -13.20 -9.46
CA GLU A 17 18.18 -14.15 -8.62
C GLU A 17 19.09 -13.35 -7.67
N PRO A 18 18.67 -13.10 -6.42
CA PRO A 18 19.38 -12.20 -5.53
C PRO A 18 20.67 -12.80 -5.00
N ILE A 19 21.67 -11.94 -4.79
CA ILE A 19 22.98 -12.34 -4.29
C ILE A 19 22.94 -12.36 -2.76
N LEU A 20 23.21 -13.51 -2.15
CA LEU A 20 23.34 -13.61 -0.68
C LEU A 20 24.59 -12.85 -0.21
N VAL A 21 24.39 -11.87 0.67
CA VAL A 21 25.46 -11.04 1.25
C VAL A 21 25.83 -11.53 2.65
N SER A 22 24.84 -11.81 3.48
CA SER A 22 25.05 -12.33 4.83
C SER A 22 23.84 -13.12 5.32
N GLN A 23 24.06 -13.91 6.36
CA GLN A 23 23.02 -14.69 7.04
C GLN A 23 23.21 -14.61 8.55
N ASN A 24 22.10 -14.63 9.28
CA ASN A 24 22.06 -14.64 10.72
C ASN A 24 20.98 -15.62 11.20
N ILE A 25 21.23 -16.28 12.34
CA ILE A 25 20.25 -17.13 13.01
C ILE A 25 19.99 -16.53 14.39
N VAL A 26 18.78 -16.01 14.57
CA VAL A 26 18.29 -15.49 15.84
C VAL A 26 17.67 -16.64 16.61
N LYS A 27 18.23 -16.98 17.77
CA LYS A 27 17.70 -18.00 18.66
C LYS A 27 16.84 -17.34 19.74
N GLY A 28 15.53 -17.53 19.66
CA GLY A 28 14.59 -17.24 20.74
C GLY A 28 14.44 -18.41 21.70
N ASN A 29 13.71 -18.18 22.80
CA ASN A 29 13.46 -19.21 23.82
C ASN A 29 12.59 -20.36 23.29
N GLU A 30 11.66 -20.07 22.37
CA GLU A 30 10.68 -21.03 21.84
C GLU A 30 10.69 -21.14 20.30
N SER A 31 11.33 -20.20 19.60
CA SER A 31 11.43 -20.18 18.15
C SER A 31 12.84 -19.77 17.70
N GLN A 32 13.25 -20.25 16.53
CA GLN A 32 14.46 -19.78 15.85
C GLN A 32 14.05 -19.07 14.57
N CYS A 33 14.73 -17.99 14.23
CA CYS A 33 14.48 -17.21 13.03
C CYS A 33 15.77 -17.10 12.23
N ALA A 34 15.65 -17.22 10.91
CA ALA A 34 16.73 -16.91 10.00
C ALA A 34 16.50 -15.55 9.35
N GLU A 35 17.53 -14.72 9.40
CA GLU A 35 17.57 -13.43 8.72
C GLU A 35 18.65 -13.49 7.65
N LEU A 36 18.26 -13.26 6.40
CA LEU A 36 19.16 -13.29 5.25
C LEU A 36 19.22 -11.90 4.64
N CYS A 37 20.42 -11.42 4.35
CA CYS A 37 20.66 -10.17 3.65
C CYS A 37 21.01 -10.46 2.21
N TRP A 38 20.23 -9.86 1.32
CA TRP A 38 20.30 -10.05 -0.12
C TRP A 38 20.69 -8.76 -0.81
N LYS A 39 21.36 -8.87 -1.96
CA LYS A 39 21.60 -7.76 -2.88
C LYS A 39 20.89 -8.01 -4.19
N CYS A 40 20.16 -7.00 -4.67
CA CYS A 40 19.59 -7.00 -6.00
C CYS A 40 20.71 -6.96 -7.06
N PRO A 41 20.77 -7.92 -8.02
CA PRO A 41 21.79 -7.95 -9.06
C PRO A 41 21.56 -6.90 -10.17
N ASN A 42 20.37 -6.30 -10.22
CA ASN A 42 20.07 -5.26 -11.20
C ASN A 42 20.96 -4.04 -10.95
N GLY A 43 21.83 -3.70 -11.91
CA GLY A 43 22.81 -2.61 -11.75
C GLY A 43 22.21 -1.24 -11.41
N ILE A 44 20.99 -0.95 -11.89
CA ILE A 44 20.27 0.29 -11.57
C ILE A 44 19.76 0.28 -10.13
N CYS A 45 19.25 -0.86 -9.65
CA CYS A 45 18.75 -0.98 -8.29
C CYS A 45 19.89 -1.15 -7.27
N SER A 46 20.66 -2.23 -7.38
CA SER A 46 21.81 -2.58 -6.52
C SER A 46 21.57 -2.51 -5.00
N ARG A 47 20.31 -2.40 -4.55
CA ARG A 47 19.95 -2.22 -3.13
C ARG A 47 20.00 -3.55 -2.36
N LEU A 48 20.27 -3.41 -1.06
CA LEU A 48 20.15 -4.50 -0.09
C LEU A 48 18.71 -4.64 0.39
N PHE A 49 18.29 -5.87 0.65
CA PHE A 49 17.01 -6.18 1.29
C PHE A 49 17.16 -7.41 2.18
N LEU A 50 16.25 -7.56 3.14
CA LEU A 50 16.28 -8.67 4.09
C LEU A 50 15.13 -9.63 3.82
N SER A 51 15.35 -10.91 4.10
CA SER A 51 14.27 -11.87 4.31
C SER A 51 14.36 -12.43 5.72
N SER A 52 13.22 -12.55 6.39
CA SER A 52 13.10 -13.18 7.70
C SER A 52 12.13 -14.35 7.62
N SER A 53 12.53 -15.53 8.12
CA SER A 53 11.72 -16.75 8.13
C SER A 53 11.86 -17.51 9.44
N GLU A 54 10.77 -18.09 9.92
CA GLU A 54 10.82 -19.03 11.04
C GLU A 54 11.53 -20.34 10.64
N LEU A 55 12.32 -20.87 11.56
CA LEU A 55 13.03 -22.13 11.41
C LEU A 55 12.25 -23.23 12.13
N SER A 56 11.92 -24.30 11.40
CA SER A 56 11.38 -25.52 11.98
C SER A 56 12.49 -26.54 12.17
N VAL A 57 12.60 -27.08 13.38
CA VAL A 57 13.59 -28.12 13.67
C VAL A 57 12.86 -29.47 13.63
N GLN A 58 13.25 -30.35 12.70
CA GLN A 58 12.79 -31.74 12.67
C GLN A 58 13.99 -32.67 12.82
N ASN A 59 13.90 -33.64 13.74
CA ASN A 59 14.94 -34.66 13.97
C ASN A 59 16.36 -34.07 14.19
N GLY A 60 16.47 -32.95 14.90
CA GLY A 60 17.75 -32.30 15.21
C GLY A 60 18.38 -31.49 14.07
N ASN A 61 17.79 -31.51 12.87
CA ASN A 61 18.18 -30.65 11.76
C ASN A 61 17.24 -29.44 11.69
N ALA A 62 17.82 -28.23 11.63
CA ALA A 62 17.07 -27.02 11.35
C ALA A 62 16.76 -26.94 9.85
N TYR A 63 15.47 -26.85 9.53
CA TYR A 63 14.96 -26.59 8.19
C TYR A 63 14.35 -25.18 8.18
N TYR A 64 14.62 -24.44 7.12
CA TYR A 64 13.92 -23.17 6.89
C TYR A 64 12.49 -23.49 6.48
N LEU A 65 11.50 -22.87 7.12
CA LEU A 65 10.12 -22.92 6.63
C LEU A 65 9.98 -21.86 5.51
N LEU A 66 10.59 -22.16 4.36
CA LEU A 66 10.81 -21.20 3.26
C LEU A 66 9.53 -20.72 2.60
N SER A 67 8.40 -21.41 2.80
CA SER A 67 7.12 -20.99 2.25
C SER A 67 6.51 -19.77 2.93
N GLN A 68 7.10 -19.28 4.03
CA GLN A 68 6.59 -18.15 4.81
C GLN A 68 7.75 -17.24 5.28
N TYR A 69 8.29 -16.43 4.36
CA TYR A 69 9.24 -15.37 4.70
C TYR A 69 8.64 -13.98 4.50
N GLN A 70 9.06 -13.03 5.33
CA GLN A 70 8.78 -11.61 5.15
C GLN A 70 9.97 -10.94 4.47
N LEU A 71 9.71 -10.08 3.48
CA LEU A 71 10.72 -9.24 2.85
C LEU A 71 10.73 -7.85 3.48
N ILE A 72 11.93 -7.31 3.72
CA ILE A 72 12.12 -5.97 4.23
C ILE A 72 13.03 -5.18 3.26
N PRO A 73 12.54 -4.07 2.66
CA PRO A 73 11.17 -3.56 2.78
C PRO A 73 10.15 -4.51 2.13
N THR A 74 8.86 -4.31 2.42
CA THR A 74 7.80 -4.92 1.62
C THR A 74 7.72 -4.21 0.28
N TYR A 75 7.57 -4.97 -0.80
CA TYR A 75 7.37 -4.37 -2.12
C TYR A 75 6.06 -3.58 -2.12
N CYS A 76 6.17 -2.32 -2.52
CA CYS A 76 5.01 -1.47 -2.80
C CYS A 76 5.15 -1.03 -4.26
N PRO A 77 4.32 -1.54 -5.18
CA PRO A 77 4.32 -1.09 -6.56
C PRO A 77 4.16 0.43 -6.61
N PRO A 78 4.92 1.14 -7.48
CA PRO A 78 4.62 2.54 -7.74
C PRO A 78 3.22 2.63 -8.34
N ILE A 79 2.45 3.62 -7.89
CA ILE A 79 1.15 3.96 -8.45
C ILE A 79 1.28 5.32 -9.12
N ASP A 80 1.19 5.26 -10.44
CA ASP A 80 1.19 6.43 -11.30
C ASP A 80 -0.25 6.74 -11.69
N PHE A 81 -0.64 8.01 -11.56
CA PHE A 81 -1.91 8.51 -12.04
C PHE A 81 -1.70 9.22 -13.37
N ALA A 82 -2.78 9.42 -14.12
CA ALA A 82 -2.72 10.25 -15.32
C ALA A 82 -2.31 11.68 -14.94
N ASP A 83 -1.54 12.35 -15.81
CA ASP A 83 -1.03 13.71 -15.56
C ASP A 83 -2.15 14.71 -15.21
N GLU A 84 -3.34 14.51 -15.77
CA GLU A 84 -4.51 15.33 -15.46
C GLU A 84 -4.94 15.21 -14.00
N VAL A 85 -4.85 14.02 -13.42
CA VAL A 85 -5.19 13.76 -12.01
C VAL A 85 -4.16 14.40 -11.10
N ASP A 86 -2.86 14.20 -11.38
CA ASP A 86 -1.78 14.81 -10.61
C ASP A 86 -1.80 16.35 -10.68
N ARG A 87 -2.23 16.90 -11.81
CA ARG A 87 -2.41 18.35 -11.99
C ARG A 87 -3.64 18.88 -11.24
N VAL A 88 -4.76 18.16 -11.25
CA VAL A 88 -6.03 18.61 -10.64
C VAL A 88 -6.02 18.40 -9.13
N SER A 89 -5.50 17.26 -8.64
CA SER A 89 -5.52 16.87 -7.23
C SER A 89 -4.20 16.21 -6.82
N PRO A 90 -3.08 16.96 -6.74
CA PRO A 90 -1.78 16.39 -6.36
C PRO A 90 -1.79 15.80 -4.93
N GLN A 91 -2.61 16.35 -4.03
CA GLN A 91 -2.79 15.81 -2.68
C GLN A 91 -3.51 14.45 -2.69
N PHE A 92 -4.48 14.23 -3.58
CA PHE A 92 -5.09 12.90 -3.74
C PHE A 92 -4.00 11.86 -4.04
N SER A 93 -3.16 12.14 -5.05
CA SER A 93 -2.15 11.19 -5.49
C SER A 93 -1.16 10.86 -4.38
N GLU A 94 -0.74 11.86 -3.60
CA GLU A 94 0.14 11.62 -2.46
C GLU A 94 -0.53 10.80 -1.35
N ILE A 95 -1.75 11.16 -0.94
CA ILE A 95 -2.47 10.45 0.12
C ILE A 95 -2.77 9.00 -0.32
N TYR A 96 -3.16 8.80 -1.58
CA TYR A 96 -3.41 7.47 -2.12
C TYR A 96 -2.14 6.62 -2.09
N ARG A 97 -0.98 7.14 -2.51
CA ARG A 97 0.29 6.42 -2.44
C ARG A 97 0.65 6.06 -0.99
N GLN A 98 0.38 6.93 -0.02
CA GLN A 98 0.60 6.64 1.41
C GLN A 98 -0.34 5.55 1.93
N ALA A 99 -1.63 5.62 1.57
CA ALA A 99 -2.62 4.60 1.92
C ALA A 99 -2.26 3.24 1.33
N ASN A 100 -1.79 3.22 0.07
CA ASN A 100 -1.34 2.01 -0.59
C ASN A 100 -0.09 1.41 0.07
N ARG A 101 0.87 2.23 0.50
CA ARG A 101 2.02 1.75 1.30
C ARG A 101 1.57 1.13 2.62
N ALA A 102 0.59 1.73 3.30
CA ALA A 102 0.04 1.20 4.54
C ALA A 102 -0.65 -0.16 4.30
N GLU A 103 -1.45 -0.28 3.23
CA GLU A 103 -2.11 -1.53 2.86
C GLU A 103 -1.10 -2.64 2.53
N ASN A 104 -0.09 -2.35 1.70
CA ASN A 104 0.97 -3.32 1.38
C ASN A 104 1.80 -3.71 2.62
N ALA A 105 1.85 -2.86 3.65
CA ALA A 105 2.47 -3.16 4.93
C ALA A 105 1.52 -3.89 5.92
N GLY A 106 0.28 -4.21 5.53
CA GLY A 106 -0.73 -4.84 6.38
C GLY A 106 -1.36 -3.92 7.43
N LEU A 107 -1.14 -2.60 7.34
CA LEU A 107 -1.69 -1.59 8.25
C LEU A 107 -3.11 -1.19 7.82
N ASN A 108 -4.00 -2.18 7.73
CA ASN A 108 -5.31 -2.05 7.06
C ASN A 108 -6.21 -0.97 7.68
N GLU A 109 -6.24 -0.87 9.02
CA GLU A 109 -7.02 0.16 9.74
C GLU A 109 -6.57 1.60 9.42
N ILE A 110 -5.29 1.77 9.06
CA ILE A 110 -4.74 3.08 8.64
C ILE A 110 -4.96 3.29 7.14
N ALA A 111 -4.79 2.23 6.34
CA ALA A 111 -4.97 2.28 4.90
C ALA A 111 -6.40 2.68 4.53
N GLY A 112 -7.41 2.08 5.17
CA GLY A 112 -8.83 2.38 4.90
C GLY A 112 -9.16 3.86 5.12
N VAL A 113 -8.73 4.44 6.25
CA VAL A 113 -8.88 5.88 6.55
C VAL A 113 -8.12 6.73 5.52
N GLY A 114 -6.92 6.29 5.13
CA GLY A 114 -6.12 6.93 4.09
C GLY A 114 -6.82 7.00 2.73
N TYR A 115 -7.38 5.89 2.27
CA TYR A 115 -8.13 5.83 1.01
C TYR A 115 -9.40 6.68 1.06
N ARG A 116 -10.14 6.66 2.18
CA ARG A 116 -11.30 7.54 2.37
C ARG A 116 -10.93 9.02 2.28
N ARG A 117 -9.78 9.39 2.84
CA ARG A 117 -9.23 10.75 2.75
C ARG A 117 -8.81 11.08 1.32
N ALA A 118 -8.12 10.18 0.63
CA ALA A 118 -7.73 10.38 -0.77
C ALA A 118 -8.96 10.69 -1.63
N LEU A 119 -10.02 9.88 -1.52
CA LEU A 119 -11.28 10.07 -2.26
C LEU A 119 -11.89 11.46 -2.04
N GLU A 120 -11.78 12.00 -0.82
CA GLU A 120 -12.26 13.35 -0.52
C GLU A 120 -11.53 14.43 -1.30
N PHE A 121 -10.20 14.37 -1.33
CA PHE A 121 -9.39 15.31 -2.11
C PHE A 121 -9.73 15.21 -3.60
N LEU A 122 -9.79 13.99 -4.15
CA LEU A 122 -10.07 13.80 -5.58
C LEU A 122 -11.41 14.41 -5.98
N LEU A 123 -12.48 14.09 -5.25
CA LEU A 123 -13.83 14.54 -5.58
C LEU A 123 -14.01 16.05 -5.37
N LYS A 124 -13.48 16.61 -4.27
CA LYS A 124 -13.58 18.05 -4.01
C LYS A 124 -12.75 18.83 -5.02
N ASP A 125 -11.50 18.45 -5.26
CA ASP A 125 -10.62 19.15 -6.19
C ASP A 125 -11.17 19.07 -7.63
N TYR A 126 -11.71 17.92 -8.04
CA TYR A 126 -12.42 17.81 -9.32
C TYR A 126 -13.63 18.74 -9.40
N CYS A 127 -14.46 18.79 -8.37
CA CYS A 127 -15.63 19.68 -8.33
C CYS A 127 -15.21 21.16 -8.38
N VAL A 128 -14.14 21.54 -7.69
CA VAL A 128 -13.57 22.91 -7.73
C VAL A 128 -13.03 23.21 -9.13
N TYR A 129 -12.36 22.25 -9.78
CA TYR A 129 -11.83 22.41 -11.12
C TYR A 129 -12.93 22.71 -12.16
N ILE A 130 -14.08 22.05 -12.05
CA ILE A 130 -15.21 22.28 -12.97
C ILE A 130 -16.09 23.48 -12.58
N ARG A 131 -16.08 23.91 -11.32
CA ARG A 131 -16.90 25.00 -10.77
C ARG A 131 -16.09 25.87 -9.79
N PRO A 132 -15.10 26.62 -10.28
CA PRO A 132 -14.20 27.42 -9.43
C PRO A 132 -14.96 28.50 -8.64
N GLU A 133 -16.08 28.99 -9.15
CA GLU A 133 -16.95 29.96 -8.47
C GLU A 133 -17.64 29.40 -7.22
N LYS A 134 -17.61 28.07 -7.04
CA LYS A 134 -18.18 27.34 -5.89
C LYS A 134 -17.12 26.79 -4.95
N GLU A 135 -15.86 27.20 -5.07
CA GLU A 135 -14.75 26.66 -4.29
C GLU A 135 -15.00 26.67 -2.77
N ASP A 136 -15.41 27.80 -2.23
CA ASP A 136 -15.68 27.95 -0.80
C ASP A 136 -16.84 27.06 -0.32
N ASP A 137 -17.88 26.93 -1.14
CA ASP A 137 -19.04 26.08 -0.86
C ASP A 137 -18.61 24.60 -0.85
N ILE A 138 -17.84 24.17 -1.87
CA ILE A 138 -17.37 22.79 -2.02
C ILE A 138 -16.45 22.36 -0.88
N LYS A 139 -15.54 23.24 -0.44
CA LYS A 139 -14.57 22.91 0.61
C LYS A 139 -15.23 22.73 1.98
N LYS A 140 -16.23 23.56 2.30
CA LYS A 140 -16.93 23.56 3.61
C LYS A 140 -17.99 22.46 3.73
N GLU A 141 -18.53 22.02 2.61
CA GLU A 141 -19.61 21.06 2.55
C GLU A 141 -19.14 19.62 2.82
N PHE A 142 -20.03 18.78 3.37
CA PHE A 142 -19.76 17.36 3.53
C PHE A 142 -19.63 16.67 2.18
N LEU A 143 -18.72 15.69 2.08
CA LEU A 143 -18.41 15.06 0.80
C LEU A 143 -19.62 14.40 0.11
N SER A 144 -20.54 13.80 0.88
CA SER A 144 -21.78 13.24 0.34
C SER A 144 -22.64 14.32 -0.33
N GLN A 145 -22.74 15.50 0.26
CA GLN A 145 -23.46 16.64 -0.29
C GLN A 145 -22.74 17.22 -1.51
N VAL A 146 -21.41 17.24 -1.51
CA VAL A 146 -20.61 17.64 -2.68
C VAL A 146 -20.94 16.75 -3.88
N VAL A 147 -20.93 15.42 -3.68
CA VAL A 147 -21.27 14.45 -4.73
C VAL A 147 -22.69 14.67 -5.25
N GLN A 148 -23.67 14.86 -4.37
CA GLN A 148 -25.06 15.04 -4.81
C GLN A 148 -25.29 16.37 -5.56
N LYS A 149 -24.62 17.45 -5.16
CA LYS A 149 -24.86 18.80 -5.69
C LYS A 149 -24.01 19.15 -6.92
N PHE A 150 -22.78 18.66 -6.99
CA PHE A 150 -21.79 19.15 -7.97
C PHE A 150 -21.32 18.10 -8.98
N VAL A 151 -21.65 16.82 -8.80
CA VAL A 151 -21.39 15.77 -9.79
C VAL A 151 -22.60 15.61 -10.70
N ASP A 152 -22.47 16.07 -11.95
CA ASP A 152 -23.60 16.08 -12.90
C ASP A 152 -23.89 14.71 -13.50
N ARG A 153 -22.85 13.94 -13.82
CA ARG A 153 -22.99 12.62 -14.43
C ARG A 153 -23.48 11.60 -13.43
N GLU A 154 -24.65 11.04 -13.69
CA GLU A 154 -25.30 10.12 -12.77
C GLU A 154 -24.48 8.84 -12.54
N GLU A 155 -23.77 8.35 -13.58
CA GLU A 155 -22.90 7.17 -13.43
C GLU A 155 -21.75 7.44 -12.44
N ILE A 156 -21.12 8.61 -12.54
CA ILE A 156 -20.03 9.01 -11.64
C ILE A 156 -20.57 9.22 -10.23
N LYS A 157 -21.75 9.84 -10.10
CA LYS A 157 -22.42 10.08 -8.82
C LYS A 157 -22.73 8.77 -8.08
N GLN A 158 -23.21 7.75 -8.79
CA GLN A 158 -23.48 6.43 -8.22
C GLN A 158 -22.21 5.77 -7.70
N ILE A 159 -21.14 5.72 -8.51
CA ILE A 159 -19.85 5.14 -8.11
C ILE A 159 -19.26 5.89 -6.92
N ALA A 160 -19.29 7.22 -6.95
CA ALA A 160 -18.80 8.05 -5.85
C ALA A 160 -19.60 7.78 -4.56
N THR A 161 -20.92 7.67 -4.64
CA THR A 161 -21.77 7.34 -3.49
C THR A 161 -21.39 5.98 -2.86
N VAL A 162 -21.15 4.95 -3.67
CA VAL A 162 -20.73 3.63 -3.17
C VAL A 162 -19.34 3.70 -2.52
N ALA A 163 -18.38 4.38 -3.16
CA ALA A 163 -17.04 4.55 -2.61
C ALA A 163 -17.05 5.32 -1.28
N LEU A 164 -17.94 6.31 -1.13
CA LEU A 164 -18.17 7.01 0.13
C LEU A 164 -18.72 6.11 1.21
N TRP A 165 -19.68 5.26 0.88
CA TRP A 165 -20.26 4.32 1.83
C TRP A 165 -19.20 3.36 2.36
N LEU A 166 -18.43 2.73 1.46
CA LEU A 166 -17.31 1.85 1.82
C LEU A 166 -16.26 2.57 2.66
N GLY A 167 -15.82 3.76 2.24
CA GLY A 167 -14.78 4.48 2.97
C GLY A 167 -15.26 5.03 4.32
N ASN A 168 -16.57 5.27 4.52
CA ASN A 168 -17.10 5.64 5.83
C ASN A 168 -16.98 4.48 6.83
N ASP A 169 -17.20 3.23 6.39
CA ASP A 169 -17.01 2.05 7.23
C ASP A 169 -15.56 1.91 7.71
N GLU A 170 -14.58 2.32 6.90
CA GLU A 170 -13.16 2.32 7.31
C GLU A 170 -12.79 3.43 8.31
N SER A 171 -13.68 4.38 8.59
CA SER A 171 -13.41 5.52 9.50
C SER A 171 -14.28 5.52 10.75
N HIS A 172 -15.37 4.77 10.76
CA HIS A 172 -16.31 4.70 11.87
C HIS A 172 -16.03 3.51 12.79
N TYR A 173 -16.32 3.70 14.07
CA TYR A 173 -16.11 2.69 15.11
C TYR A 173 -16.87 1.37 14.86
N VAL A 174 -18.02 1.44 14.19
CA VAL A 174 -18.82 0.28 13.79
C VAL A 174 -18.90 0.26 12.27
N LYS A 175 -18.34 -0.78 11.66
CA LYS A 175 -18.54 -1.07 10.23
C LYS A 175 -19.99 -1.50 10.01
N LYS A 176 -20.69 -0.88 9.06
CA LYS A 176 -22.10 -1.16 8.76
C LYS A 176 -22.29 -2.16 7.62
N THR A 177 -21.22 -2.84 7.22
CA THR A 177 -21.18 -3.87 6.17
C THR A 177 -21.03 -5.27 6.72
#